data_AF-H1VY21-F1
#
_entry.id   AF-H1VY21-F1
#
_cell.length_a   1.000
_cell.length_b   1.000
_cell.length_c   1.000
_cell.angle_alpha   90.00
_cell.angle_beta   90.00
_cell.angle_gamma   90.00
#
_symmetry.space_group_name_H-M   'P 1'
#
loop_
_entity.id
_entity.type
_entity.pdbx_description
1 polymer ?
#
loop_
_entity_poly.entity_id
_entity_poly.type
_entity_poly.pdbx_seq_one_letter_code
_entity_poly.pdbx_strand_id
1 'polypeptide(L)'
;MRSWSTATTPAYAGFVNDKAIGVVPNEKGGVKVISKNQKNGNKPAQGTTEVTYGGNKSARKTYSAVARQAAAGGYRADLREAAVQRVSAIRRSQRPVKATPEKKLRGPKAKKATETEA
;
A
#
# COMPACT_ATOMS: atom_id res chain seq x y z
N MET A 1 11.62 -14.66 -8.01
CA MET A 1 11.58 -13.26 -8.46
C MET A 1 10.18 -12.93 -8.98
N ARG A 2 9.47 -11.97 -8.40
CA ARG A 2 8.32 -11.32 -9.06
C ARG A 2 8.60 -9.83 -9.00
N SER A 3 8.83 -9.25 -10.18
CA SER A 3 9.29 -7.88 -10.40
C SER A 3 8.42 -6.86 -9.67
N TRP A 4 9.06 -5.90 -9.02
CA TRP A 4 8.41 -4.65 -8.64
C TRP A 4 7.79 -4.03 -9.89
N SER A 5 6.47 -4.01 -9.95
CA SER A 5 5.73 -3.26 -10.97
C SER A 5 5.82 -1.78 -10.64
N THR A 6 6.91 -1.14 -11.05
CA THR A 6 6.94 0.27 -11.41
C THR A 6 6.58 0.35 -12.88
N ALA A 7 5.34 -0.01 -13.23
CA ALA A 7 4.91 -0.05 -14.62
C ALA A 7 4.67 1.37 -15.14
N THR A 8 5.60 1.88 -15.94
CA THR A 8 5.45 3.06 -16.80
C THR A 8 4.58 2.75 -18.02
N THR A 9 3.54 1.94 -17.85
CA THR A 9 2.53 1.70 -18.89
C THR A 9 1.48 2.81 -18.83
N PRO A 10 0.91 3.22 -19.99
CA PRO A 10 -0.06 4.32 -20.06
C PRO A 10 -1.26 4.11 -19.13
N ALA A 11 -1.65 2.86 -18.88
CA ALA A 11 -2.74 2.50 -17.97
C ALA A 11 -2.51 2.96 -16.51
N TYR A 12 -1.27 2.94 -16.00
CA TYR A 12 -0.93 3.29 -14.62
C TYR A 12 -0.28 4.69 -14.49
N ALA A 13 0.00 5.35 -15.61
CA ALA A 13 0.52 6.72 -15.63
C ALA A 13 -0.58 7.73 -15.27
N GLY A 14 -0.74 8.04 -13.97
CA GLY A 14 -1.79 8.95 -13.49
C GLY A 14 -1.65 10.41 -13.94
N PHE A 15 -0.48 10.83 -14.42
CA PHE A 15 -0.28 12.21 -14.90
C PHE A 15 -0.92 12.45 -16.27
N VAL A 16 -0.82 11.48 -17.18
CA VAL A 16 -1.38 11.53 -18.54
C VAL A 16 -2.90 11.37 -18.51
N ASN A 17 -3.40 10.47 -17.67
CA ASN A 17 -4.81 10.13 -17.64
C ASN A 17 -5.68 11.22 -17.00
N ASP A 18 -6.90 11.39 -17.48
CA ASP A 18 -7.90 12.34 -16.94
C ASP A 18 -8.36 11.95 -15.52
N LYS A 19 -8.50 10.64 -15.29
CA LYS A 19 -8.86 10.05 -14.00
C LYS A 19 -7.71 9.19 -13.49
N ALA A 20 -7.34 9.40 -12.24
CA ALA A 20 -6.26 8.65 -11.59
C ALA A 20 -6.55 8.43 -10.11
N ILE A 21 -6.00 7.34 -9.56
CA ILE A 21 -6.02 7.03 -8.13
C ILE A 21 -4.59 6.71 -7.71
N GLY A 22 -4.06 7.53 -6.80
CA GLY A 22 -2.79 7.33 -6.11
C GLY A 22 -3.03 6.92 -4.66
N VAL A 23 -2.18 6.05 -4.14
CA VAL A 23 -2.21 5.64 -2.72
C VAL A 23 -0.83 5.88 -2.11
N VAL A 24 -0.81 6.70 -1.06
CA VAL A 24 0.41 7.21 -0.40
C VAL A 24 0.32 6.92 1.10
N PRO A 25 1.43 6.58 1.78
CA PRO A 25 1.46 6.52 3.24
C PRO A 25 1.17 7.88 3.86
N ASN A 26 0.44 7.89 4.98
CA ASN A 26 0.26 9.09 5.78
C ASN A 26 1.35 9.19 6.87
N GLU A 27 1.77 10.41 7.22
CA GLU A 27 2.82 10.72 8.20
C GLU A 27 2.46 10.19 9.60
N LYS A 28 1.19 10.35 10.00
CA LYS A 28 0.68 9.90 11.31
C LYS A 28 0.21 8.44 11.32
N GLY A 29 0.71 7.64 10.36
CA GLY A 29 0.24 6.28 10.13
C GLY A 29 -1.12 6.22 9.41
N GLY A 30 -1.35 5.13 8.69
CA GLY A 30 -2.51 4.97 7.80
C GLY A 30 -2.23 5.36 6.36
N VAL A 31 -3.29 5.60 5.59
CA VAL A 31 -3.22 5.66 4.12
C VAL A 31 -3.96 6.88 3.61
N LYS A 32 -3.31 7.63 2.71
CA LYS A 32 -3.90 8.74 1.96
C LYS A 32 -4.20 8.26 0.54
N VAL A 33 -5.43 8.47 0.09
CA VAL A 33 -5.86 8.22 -1.29
C VAL A 33 -5.99 9.55 -1.99
N ILE A 34 -5.26 9.69 -3.09
CA ILE A 34 -5.21 10.88 -3.93
C ILE A 34 -5.98 10.54 -5.20
N SER A 35 -7.06 11.27 -5.50
CA SER A 35 -7.87 11.06 -6.70
C SER A 35 -7.81 12.28 -7.61
N LYS A 36 -7.61 12.05 -8.90
CA LYS A 36 -7.68 13.07 -9.96
C LYS A 36 -9.05 12.98 -10.65
N ASN A 37 -9.67 14.13 -10.88
CA ASN A 37 -10.97 14.22 -11.57
C ASN A 37 -10.83 14.93 -12.92
N GLN A 38 -11.64 14.53 -13.89
CA GLN A 38 -11.64 15.04 -15.26
C GLN A 38 -12.10 16.51 -15.34
N LYS A 39 -12.97 16.95 -14.42
CA LYS A 39 -13.58 18.30 -14.46
C LYS A 39 -12.56 19.45 -14.36
N ASN A 40 -11.44 19.22 -13.68
CA ASN A 40 -10.46 20.26 -13.36
C ASN A 40 -9.10 20.00 -14.05
N GLY A 41 -9.09 19.39 -15.24
CA GLY A 41 -7.86 19.01 -15.92
C GLY A 41 -6.89 20.17 -16.21
N ASN A 42 -7.42 21.37 -16.45
CA ASN A 42 -6.64 22.59 -16.69
C ASN A 42 -6.26 23.36 -15.40
N LYS A 43 -6.76 22.94 -14.23
CA LYS A 43 -6.52 23.59 -12.94
C LYS A 43 -5.74 22.63 -12.03
N PRO A 44 -4.40 22.58 -12.14
CA PRO A 44 -3.60 21.57 -11.42
C PRO A 44 -3.77 21.65 -9.90
N ALA A 45 -3.92 22.85 -9.34
CA ALA A 45 -4.13 23.06 -7.90
C ALA A 45 -5.45 22.47 -7.37
N GLN A 46 -6.50 22.42 -8.19
CA GLN A 46 -7.84 21.96 -7.81
C GLN A 46 -8.21 20.61 -8.44
N GLY A 47 -7.33 20.05 -9.27
CA GLY A 47 -7.56 18.80 -10.00
C GLY A 47 -7.45 17.54 -9.14
N THR A 48 -6.92 17.69 -7.93
CA THR A 48 -6.57 16.59 -7.04
C THR A 48 -7.36 16.69 -5.74
N THR A 49 -7.97 15.58 -5.32
CA THR A 49 -8.70 15.47 -4.06
C THR A 49 -8.03 14.42 -3.18
N GLU A 50 -7.81 14.75 -1.92
CA GLU A 50 -7.17 13.87 -0.95
C GLU A 50 -8.19 13.34 0.06
N VAL A 51 -8.19 12.03 0.27
CA VAL A 51 -8.96 11.37 1.34
C VAL A 51 -7.99 10.65 2.26
N THR A 52 -7.97 11.06 3.52
CA THR A 52 -7.06 10.48 4.52
C THR A 52 -7.79 9.43 5.37
N TYR A 53 -7.23 8.23 5.43
CA TYR A 53 -7.65 7.17 6.35
C TYR A 53 -6.61 7.00 7.46
N GLY A 54 -6.96 7.42 8.67
CA GLY A 54 -6.07 7.32 9.83
C GLY A 54 -5.70 5.89 10.23
N GLY A 55 -4.57 5.76 10.93
CA GLY A 55 -4.03 4.48 11.42
C GLY A 55 -4.98 3.70 12.34
N ASN A 56 -5.79 4.42 13.14
CA ASN A 56 -6.75 3.82 14.08
C ASN A 56 -7.96 3.16 13.40
N LYS A 57 -8.20 3.41 12.11
CA LYS A 57 -9.30 2.76 11.39
C LYS A 57 -8.96 1.29 11.14
N SER A 58 -9.96 0.42 11.24
CA SER A 58 -9.75 -1.02 11.00
C SER A 58 -9.35 -1.28 9.55
N ALA A 59 -8.40 -2.21 9.36
CA ALA A 59 -7.80 -2.49 8.05
C ALA A 59 -8.88 -2.89 7.01
N ARG A 60 -9.84 -3.73 7.42
CA ARG A 60 -10.95 -4.15 6.56
C ARG A 60 -11.77 -2.97 6.07
N LYS A 61 -12.09 -2.01 6.95
CA LYS A 61 -12.88 -0.83 6.57
C LYS A 61 -12.10 0.06 5.61
N THR A 62 -10.79 0.23 5.81
CA THR A 62 -9.94 0.96 4.86
C THR A 62 -9.94 0.28 3.48
N TYR A 63 -9.71 -1.03 3.39
CA TYR A 63 -9.71 -1.74 2.10
C TYR A 63 -11.05 -1.62 1.38
N SER A 64 -12.15 -1.83 2.10
CA SER A 64 -13.49 -1.71 1.52
C SER A 64 -13.82 -0.28 1.06
N ALA A 65 -13.30 0.73 1.76
CA ALA A 65 -13.52 2.13 1.41
C ALA A 65 -12.75 2.49 0.13
N VAL A 66 -11.48 2.09 0.02
CA VAL A 66 -10.68 2.32 -1.19
C VAL A 66 -11.26 1.57 -2.38
N ALA A 67 -11.71 0.33 -2.19
CA ALA A 67 -12.34 -0.45 -3.25
C ALA A 67 -13.65 0.19 -3.76
N ARG A 68 -14.45 0.75 -2.84
CA ARG A 68 -15.67 1.50 -3.17
C ARG A 68 -15.35 2.83 -3.86
N GLN A 69 -14.33 3.54 -3.39
CA GLN A 69 -13.89 4.79 -4.01
C GLN A 69 -13.45 4.56 -5.47
N ALA A 70 -12.73 3.47 -5.74
CA ALA A 70 -12.29 3.14 -7.10
C ALA A 70 -13.45 2.71 -8.03
N ALA A 71 -14.36 1.86 -7.56
CA ALA A 71 -15.43 1.30 -8.40
C ALA A 71 -16.73 2.10 -8.36
N ALA A 72 -17.31 2.32 -7.17
CA ALA A 72 -18.60 2.99 -7.01
C ALA A 72 -18.49 4.52 -7.08
N GLY A 73 -17.31 5.08 -6.83
CA GLY A 73 -17.04 6.51 -6.96
C GLY A 73 -16.94 7.01 -8.42
N GLY A 74 -17.14 6.15 -9.42
CA GLY A 74 -17.11 6.55 -10.83
C GLY A 74 -15.73 6.95 -11.36
N TYR A 75 -14.66 6.55 -10.66
CA TYR A 75 -13.29 6.79 -11.09
C TYR A 75 -12.86 5.72 -12.09
N ARG A 76 -12.13 4.69 -11.62
CA ARG A 76 -11.45 3.70 -12.46
C ARG A 76 -11.53 2.34 -11.79
N ALA A 77 -12.47 1.51 -12.23
CA ALA A 77 -12.75 0.20 -11.65
C ALA A 77 -11.61 -0.81 -11.88
N ASP A 78 -10.84 -0.63 -12.95
CA ASP A 78 -9.64 -1.39 -13.30
C ASP A 78 -8.53 -1.21 -12.25
N LEU A 79 -8.39 -0.01 -11.69
CA LEU A 79 -7.38 0.28 -10.67
C LEU A 79 -7.76 -0.24 -9.28
N ARG A 80 -8.95 -0.81 -9.10
CA ARG A 80 -9.46 -1.27 -7.80
C ARG A 80 -8.52 -2.28 -7.15
N GLU A 81 -8.11 -3.30 -7.89
CA GLU A 81 -7.28 -4.37 -7.35
C GLU A 81 -5.89 -3.84 -6.97
N ALA A 82 -5.26 -3.09 -7.90
CA ALA A 82 -3.96 -2.47 -7.68
C ALA A 82 -3.98 -1.50 -6.47
N ALA A 83 -5.05 -0.72 -6.32
CA ALA A 83 -5.22 0.18 -5.18
C ALA A 83 -5.30 -0.59 -3.86
N VAL A 84 -6.11 -1.65 -3.78
CA VAL A 84 -6.23 -2.47 -2.56
C VAL A 84 -4.90 -3.15 -2.22
N GLN A 85 -4.19 -3.70 -3.21
CA GLN A 85 -2.88 -4.30 -3.01
C GLN A 85 -1.88 -3.27 -2.45
N ARG A 86 -1.85 -2.05 -2.99
CA ARG A 86 -0.96 -0.98 -2.52
C ARG A 86 -1.28 -0.52 -1.10
N VAL A 87 -2.56 -0.38 -0.75
CA VAL A 87 -3.01 -0.07 0.63
C VAL A 87 -2.52 -1.16 1.60
N SER A 88 -2.60 -2.44 1.20
CA SER A 88 -2.14 -3.56 2.01
C SER A 88 -0.62 -3.54 2.22
N ALA A 89 0.15 -3.19 1.18
CA ALA A 89 1.61 -3.08 1.25
C ALA A 89 2.04 -1.95 2.20
N ILE A 90 1.40 -0.77 2.10
CA ILE A 90 1.67 0.37 3.00
C ILE A 90 1.33 0.01 4.45
N ARG A 91 0.20 -0.63 4.69
CA ARG A 91 -0.15 -1.06 6.06
C ARG A 91 0.79 -2.13 6.59
N ARG A 92 1.33 -2.98 5.72
CA ARG A 92 2.35 -3.97 6.10
C ARG A 92 3.67 -3.29 6.45
N SER A 93 4.08 -2.26 5.70
CA SER A 93 5.32 -1.51 5.99
C SER A 93 5.23 -0.64 7.24
N GLN A 94 4.02 -0.18 7.60
CA GLN A 94 3.79 0.60 8.83
C GLN A 94 3.77 -0.24 10.11
N ARG A 95 3.64 -1.56 10.00
CA ARG A 95 3.65 -2.42 11.18
C ARG A 95 5.10 -2.53 11.68
N PRO A 96 5.34 -2.37 13.00
CA PRO A 96 6.67 -2.58 13.53
C PRO A 96 7.10 -4.02 13.22
N VAL A 97 8.26 -4.16 12.58
CA VAL A 97 8.84 -5.47 12.30
C VAL A 97 9.19 -6.08 13.64
N LYS A 98 8.50 -7.17 13.98
CA LYS A 98 8.89 -7.96 15.15
C LYS A 98 10.31 -8.42 14.92
N ALA A 99 11.22 -8.07 15.84
CA ALA A 99 12.57 -8.61 15.83
C ALA A 99 12.46 -10.13 15.66
N THR A 100 13.21 -10.67 14.69
CA THR A 100 13.23 -12.11 14.45
C THR A 100 13.53 -12.79 15.77
N PRO A 101 12.62 -13.62 16.31
CA PRO A 101 12.91 -14.33 17.54
C PRO A 101 14.19 -15.14 17.29
N GLU A 102 15.14 -15.05 18.22
CA GLU A 102 16.39 -15.81 18.16
C GLU A 102 16.06 -17.25 17.79
N LYS A 103 16.68 -17.73 16.71
CA LYS A 103 16.42 -19.05 16.16
C LYS A 103 16.96 -20.07 17.16
N LYS A 104 16.13 -20.48 18.12
CA LYS A 104 16.45 -21.57 19.05
C LYS A 104 16.82 -22.79 18.21
N LEU A 105 18.11 -23.11 18.15
CA LEU A 105 18.60 -24.33 17.51
C LEU A 105 18.00 -25.50 18.30
N ARG A 106 17.13 -26.29 17.66
CA ARG A 106 16.53 -27.47 18.26
C ARG A 106 17.27 -28.72 17.81
N GLY A 107 17.42 -29.67 18.74
CA GLY A 107 17.97 -30.99 18.45
C GLY A 107 19.50 -31.01 18.29
N PRO A 108 20.06 -31.89 17.45
CA PRO A 108 21.49 -32.24 17.46
C PRO A 108 22.43 -31.08 17.10
N LYS A 109 21.92 -29.97 16.55
CA LYS A 109 22.70 -28.75 16.29
C LYS A 109 23.03 -27.93 17.55
N ALA A 110 22.33 -28.13 18.66
CA ALA A 110 22.67 -27.53 19.94
C ALA A 110 23.84 -28.25 20.62
N LYS A 111 23.90 -29.59 20.52
CA LYS A 111 25.00 -30.41 21.09
C LYS A 111 26.34 -30.15 20.40
N LYS A 112 26.31 -29.93 19.07
CA LYS A 112 27.52 -29.57 18.31
C LYS A 112 28.06 -28.17 18.60
N ALA A 113 27.22 -27.25 19.08
CA ALA A 113 27.66 -25.90 19.45
C ALA A 113 28.35 -25.89 20.82
N THR A 114 27.91 -26.75 21.75
CA THR A 114 28.54 -26.90 23.07
C THR A 114 29.87 -27.68 23.03
N GLU A 115 30.07 -28.54 22.03
CA GLU A 115 31.34 -29.29 21.84
C GLU A 115 32.45 -28.47 21.16
N THR A 116 32.12 -27.35 20.50
CA THR A 116 33.10 -26.45 19.87
C THR A 116 33.58 -25.32 20.79
N GLU A 117 33.02 -25.22 22.00
CA GLU A 117 33.39 -24.21 23.02
C GLU A 117 34.18 -24.82 24.21
N ALA A 118 34.51 -26.12 24.16
CA ALA A 118 35.39 -26.81 25.11
C ALA A 118 36.66 -27.30 24.40
#